data_AF-H6MWV7-F1
#
_entry.id   AF-H6MWV7-F1
#
_cell.length_a   1.000
_cell.length_b   1.000
_cell.length_c   1.000
_cell.angle_alpha   90.00
_cell.angle_beta   90.00
_cell.angle_gamma   90.00
#
_symmetry.space_group_name_H-M   'P 1'
#
loop_
_entity.id
_entity.type
_entity.pdbx_description
1 polymer ?
#
loop_
_entity_poly.entity_id
_entity_poly.type
_entity_poly.pdbx_seq_one_letter_code
_entity_poly.pdbx_strand_id
1 'polypeptide(L)'
;MGVEYWGVMAGIGLLAVVVAGVAFVRYRDRETEQLRRGASLAGELRALAAGDAVRLAAVEEYETSLYQRLFYVSTVSPRVRSAVWCLLAAVLSAAGALATRGDGLALTIVHWAALFLAVVFALATLFFAGLAAFHAATTPRVSFAESYANDGAADSDAARSGTAGSDTADSGVAGPDTAVSDADTPADADAPVTDKTAPTP
;
A
#
# COMPACT_ATOMS: atom_id res chain seq x y z
N MET A 1 -16.50 -5.31 49.05
CA MET A 1 -17.51 -4.94 48.03
C MET A 1 -16.97 -4.02 46.93
N GLY A 2 -16.53 -2.78 47.20
CA GLY A 2 -16.14 -1.84 46.12
C GLY A 2 -14.82 -2.15 45.38
N VAL A 3 -13.82 -2.66 46.09
CA VAL A 3 -12.47 -2.94 45.55
C VAL A 3 -12.45 -4.19 44.68
N GLU A 4 -13.21 -5.22 45.06
CA GLU A 4 -13.32 -6.49 44.32
C GLU A 4 -14.01 -6.28 42.97
N TYR A 5 -15.06 -5.45 42.92
CA TYR A 5 -15.73 -5.07 41.67
C TYR A 5 -14.80 -4.33 40.71
N TRP A 6 -14.00 -3.39 41.22
CA TRP A 6 -13.04 -2.64 40.42
C TRP A 6 -11.95 -3.54 39.82
N GLY A 7 -11.43 -4.50 40.60
CA GLY A 7 -10.47 -5.49 40.11
C GLY A 7 -11.04 -6.37 39.00
N VAL A 8 -12.28 -6.83 39.15
CA VAL A 8 -12.99 -7.62 38.12
C VAL A 8 -13.21 -6.81 36.85
N MET A 9 -13.65 -5.56 36.95
CA MET A 9 -13.85 -4.69 35.79
C MET A 9 -12.53 -4.38 35.06
N ALA A 10 -11.44 -4.15 35.80
CA ALA A 10 -10.12 -3.97 35.22
C ALA A 10 -9.62 -5.23 34.51
N GLY A 11 -9.85 -6.41 35.09
CA GLY A 11 -9.51 -7.70 34.48
C GLY A 11 -10.29 -8.00 33.19
N ILE A 12 -11.60 -7.74 33.18
CA ILE A 12 -12.44 -7.88 31.98
C ILE A 12 -12.02 -6.88 30.91
N GLY A 13 -11.73 -5.63 31.29
CA GLY A 13 -11.21 -4.60 30.38
C GLY A 13 -9.88 -5.01 29.73
N LEU A 14 -8.96 -5.56 30.52
CA LEU A 14 -7.68 -6.08 30.01
C LEU A 14 -7.90 -7.20 28.99
N LEU A 15 -8.77 -8.16 29.29
CA LEU A 15 -9.10 -9.25 28.39
C LEU A 15 -9.73 -8.73 27.10
N ALA A 16 -10.64 -7.75 27.19
CA ALA A 16 -11.24 -7.12 26.02
C ALA A 16 -10.19 -6.44 25.13
N VAL A 17 -9.19 -5.74 25.71
CA VAL A 17 -8.08 -5.12 24.95
C VAL A 17 -7.24 -6.18 24.24
N VAL A 18 -6.94 -7.29 24.91
CA VAL A 18 -6.18 -8.40 24.29
C VAL A 18 -6.95 -9.00 23.11
N VAL A 19 -8.24 -9.30 23.30
CA VAL A 19 -9.10 -9.85 22.25
C VAL A 19 -9.23 -8.87 21.08
N ALA A 20 -9.43 -7.58 21.35
CA ALA A 20 -9.52 -6.55 20.32
C ALA A 20 -8.23 -6.44 19.51
N GLY A 21 -7.06 -6.46 20.17
CA GLY A 21 -5.76 -6.44 19.51
C GLY A 21 -5.55 -7.64 18.59
N VAL A 22 -5.87 -8.85 19.07
CA VAL A 22 -5.78 -10.08 18.27
C VAL A 22 -6.76 -10.06 17.09
N ALA A 23 -8.01 -9.65 17.32
CA ALA A 23 -9.03 -9.54 16.27
C ALA A 23 -8.60 -8.53 15.19
N PHE A 24 -8.04 -7.39 15.58
CA PHE A 24 -7.52 -6.39 14.66
C PHE A 24 -6.39 -6.93 13.79
N VAL A 25 -5.40 -7.62 14.37
CA VAL A 25 -4.30 -8.24 13.60
C VAL A 25 -4.85 -9.27 12.62
N ARG A 26 -5.80 -10.12 13.05
CA ARG A 26 -6.43 -11.12 12.18
C ARG A 26 -7.23 -10.51 11.04
N TYR A 27 -7.90 -9.39 11.30
CA TYR A 27 -8.58 -8.62 10.25
C TYR A 27 -7.58 -8.12 9.19
N ARG A 28 -6.45 -7.56 9.62
CA ARG A 28 -5.39 -7.06 8.72
C ARG A 28 -4.70 -8.17 7.93
N ASP A 29 -4.51 -9.34 8.53
CA ASP A 29 -3.94 -10.50 7.83
C ASP A 29 -4.90 -10.98 6.72
N ARG A 30 -6.20 -11.07 7.02
CA ARG A 30 -7.22 -11.45 6.02
C ARG A 30 -7.32 -10.46 4.86
N GLU A 31 -7.23 -9.15 5.14
CA GLU A 31 -7.21 -8.12 4.09
C GLU A 31 -6.00 -8.30 3.16
N THR A 32 -4.84 -8.62 3.73
CA THR A 32 -3.62 -8.87 2.96
C THR A 32 -3.74 -10.12 2.08
N GLU A 33 -4.34 -11.20 2.59
CA GLU A 33 -4.61 -12.42 1.82
C GLU A 33 -5.63 -12.19 0.69
N GLN A 34 -6.66 -11.37 0.92
CA GLN A 34 -7.62 -10.99 -0.11
C GLN A 34 -6.95 -10.23 -1.25
N LEU A 35 -6.06 -9.28 -0.93
CA LEU A 35 -5.31 -8.53 -1.93
C LEU A 35 -4.36 -9.41 -2.74
N ARG A 36 -3.68 -10.38 -2.11
CA ARG A 36 -2.85 -11.36 -2.81
C ARG A 36 -3.65 -12.22 -3.79
N ARG A 37 -4.85 -12.66 -3.38
CA ARG A 37 -5.76 -13.40 -4.28
C ARG A 37 -6.28 -12.54 -5.43
N GLY A 38 -6.54 -11.27 -5.20
CA GLY A 38 -6.90 -10.35 -6.28
C GLY A 38 -5.74 -10.13 -7.26
N ALA A 39 -4.50 -10.06 -6.78
CA ALA A 39 -3.32 -9.96 -7.65
C ALA A 39 -3.14 -11.19 -8.55
N SER A 40 -3.36 -12.41 -8.04
CA SER A 40 -3.33 -13.61 -8.89
C SER A 40 -4.46 -13.62 -9.91
N LEU A 41 -5.66 -13.19 -9.50
CA LEU A 41 -6.84 -13.10 -10.38
C LEU A 41 -6.65 -12.07 -11.50
N ALA A 42 -5.96 -10.95 -11.23
CA ALA A 42 -5.61 -9.97 -12.25
C ALA A 42 -4.79 -10.61 -13.39
N GLY A 43 -3.78 -11.42 -13.05
CA GLY A 43 -2.97 -12.15 -14.02
C GLY A 43 -3.78 -13.12 -14.89
N GLU A 44 -4.74 -13.82 -14.28
CA GLU A 44 -5.66 -14.72 -14.99
C GLU A 44 -6.60 -13.94 -15.93
N LEU A 45 -7.17 -12.82 -15.46
CA LEU A 45 -8.03 -11.96 -16.29
C LEU A 45 -7.27 -11.36 -17.47
N ARG A 46 -6.00 -10.97 -17.28
CA ARG A 46 -5.17 -10.44 -18.36
C ARG A 46 -4.89 -11.47 -19.44
N ALA A 47 -4.62 -12.72 -19.05
CA ALA A 47 -4.49 -13.82 -19.99
C ALA A 47 -5.79 -14.09 -20.77
N LEU A 48 -6.95 -13.97 -20.11
CA LEU A 48 -8.27 -14.17 -20.71
C LEU A 48 -8.74 -13.00 -21.58
N ALA A 49 -8.23 -11.80 -21.34
CA ALA A 49 -8.54 -10.57 -22.09
C ALA A 49 -7.65 -10.38 -23.33
N ALA A 50 -6.65 -11.25 -23.53
CA ALA A 50 -5.77 -11.22 -24.69
C ALA A 50 -6.59 -11.31 -25.99
N GLY A 51 -6.74 -10.17 -26.68
CA GLY A 51 -7.48 -10.06 -27.94
C GLY A 51 -8.68 -9.10 -27.93
N ASP A 52 -9.07 -8.53 -26.79
CA ASP A 52 -10.15 -7.53 -26.70
C ASP A 52 -9.67 -6.28 -25.94
N ALA A 53 -9.57 -5.17 -26.66
CA ALA A 53 -9.08 -3.90 -26.13
C ALA A 53 -9.92 -3.35 -24.97
N VAL A 54 -11.23 -3.57 -24.98
CA VAL A 54 -12.13 -3.07 -23.92
C VAL A 54 -11.93 -3.88 -22.64
N ARG A 55 -11.82 -5.20 -22.76
CA ARG A 55 -11.53 -6.08 -21.61
C ARG A 55 -10.15 -5.81 -21.04
N LEU A 56 -9.18 -5.49 -21.88
CA LEU A 56 -7.81 -5.18 -21.48
C LEU A 56 -7.75 -3.85 -20.71
N ALA A 57 -8.49 -2.82 -21.13
CA ALA A 57 -8.64 -1.56 -20.40
C ALA A 57 -9.31 -1.76 -19.02
N ALA A 58 -10.37 -2.57 -18.94
CA ALA A 58 -11.02 -2.88 -17.67
C ALA A 58 -10.09 -3.63 -16.68
N VAL A 59 -9.26 -4.54 -17.21
CA VAL A 59 -8.24 -5.24 -16.39
C VAL A 59 -7.16 -4.28 -15.90
N GLU A 60 -6.75 -3.31 -16.73
CA GLU A 60 -5.73 -2.32 -16.37
C GLU A 60 -6.20 -1.36 -15.26
N GLU A 61 -7.47 -0.96 -15.29
CA GLU A 61 -8.07 -0.18 -14.20
C GLU A 61 -8.17 -1.00 -12.89
N TYR A 62 -8.56 -2.27 -12.99
CA TYR A 62 -8.55 -3.19 -11.86
C TYR A 62 -7.15 -3.37 -11.27
N GLU A 63 -6.14 -3.66 -12.10
CA GLU A 63 -4.73 -3.79 -11.69
C GLU A 63 -4.22 -2.53 -11.02
N THR A 64 -4.51 -1.36 -11.59
CA THR A 64 -4.08 -0.07 -11.03
C THR A 64 -4.64 0.13 -9.62
N SER A 65 -5.94 -0.11 -9.42
CA SER A 65 -6.57 0.00 -8.09
C SER A 65 -5.97 -0.99 -7.08
N LEU A 66 -5.60 -2.18 -7.55
CA LEU A 66 -5.05 -3.24 -6.72
C LEU A 66 -3.60 -2.96 -6.32
N TYR A 67 -2.75 -2.52 -7.25
CA TYR A 67 -1.36 -2.15 -6.99
C TYR A 67 -1.24 -0.97 -6.03
N GLN A 68 -2.10 0.06 -6.16
CA GLN A 68 -2.15 1.17 -5.20
C GLN A 68 -2.39 0.67 -3.78
N ARG A 69 -3.37 -0.21 -3.62
CA ARG A 69 -3.73 -0.76 -2.31
C ARG A 69 -2.67 -1.73 -1.79
N LEU A 70 -2.05 -2.51 -2.66
CA LEU A 70 -0.94 -3.41 -2.32
C LEU A 70 0.28 -2.65 -1.81
N PHE A 71 0.63 -1.53 -2.46
CA PHE A 71 1.76 -0.68 -2.07
C PHE A 71 1.57 -0.02 -0.70
N TYR A 72 0.35 0.48 -0.44
CA TYR A 72 0.00 1.02 0.87
C TYR A 72 0.03 -0.04 1.97
N VAL A 73 -0.58 -1.20 1.71
CA VAL A 73 -0.66 -2.31 2.68
C VAL A 73 0.71 -2.93 2.96
N SER A 74 1.56 -3.13 1.96
CA SER A 74 2.90 -3.70 2.15
C SER A 74 3.80 -2.80 3.02
N THR A 75 3.61 -1.48 2.94
CA THR A 75 4.43 -0.52 3.69
C THR A 75 3.89 -0.27 5.09
N VAL A 76 2.57 -0.11 5.25
CA VAL A 76 1.99 0.31 6.53
C VAL A 76 1.61 -0.89 7.41
N SER A 77 1.09 -1.97 6.83
CA SER A 77 0.49 -3.08 7.57
C SER A 77 1.46 -3.84 8.49
N PRO A 78 2.72 -4.16 8.07
CA PRO A 78 3.68 -4.82 8.95
C PRO A 78 4.02 -4.01 10.20
N ARG A 79 4.15 -2.69 10.05
CA ARG A 79 4.52 -1.78 11.15
C ARG A 79 3.38 -1.59 12.13
N VAL A 80 2.16 -1.45 11.64
CA VAL A 80 0.95 -1.39 12.48
C VAL A 80 0.78 -2.69 13.28
N ARG A 81 1.03 -3.85 12.67
CA ARG A 81 1.01 -5.14 13.37
C ARG A 81 2.02 -5.16 14.52
N SER A 82 3.27 -4.76 14.27
CA SER A 82 4.29 -4.68 15.33
C SER A 82 3.90 -3.70 16.44
N ALA A 83 3.37 -2.53 16.10
CA ALA A 83 2.90 -1.54 17.07
C ALA A 83 1.80 -2.11 17.99
N VAL A 84 0.83 -2.85 17.43
CA VAL A 84 -0.25 -3.46 18.20
C VAL A 84 0.28 -4.53 19.17
N TRP A 85 1.22 -5.36 18.73
CA TRP A 85 1.84 -6.36 19.61
C TRP A 85 2.66 -5.73 20.73
N CYS A 86 3.43 -4.67 20.42
CA CYS A 86 4.15 -3.91 21.43
C CYS A 86 3.18 -3.25 22.43
N LEU A 87 2.07 -2.68 21.97
CA LEU A 87 1.08 -2.06 22.85
C LEU A 87 0.48 -3.09 23.80
N LEU A 88 0.11 -4.26 23.29
CA LEU A 88 -0.44 -5.35 24.10
C LEU A 88 0.57 -5.82 25.14
N ALA A 89 1.85 -5.97 24.77
CA ALA A 89 2.92 -6.33 25.69
C ALA A 89 3.17 -5.24 26.76
N ALA A 90 3.05 -3.95 26.39
CA ALA A 90 3.14 -2.84 27.33
C ALA A 90 2.01 -2.88 28.35
N VAL A 91 0.77 -3.09 27.89
CA VAL A 91 -0.42 -3.18 28.74
C VAL A 91 -0.34 -4.37 29.70
N LEU A 92 0.09 -5.55 29.21
CA LEU A 92 0.30 -6.73 30.06
C LEU A 92 1.42 -6.51 31.09
N SER A 93 2.52 -5.88 30.69
CA SER A 93 3.65 -5.57 31.59
C SER A 93 3.24 -4.57 32.67
N ALA A 94 2.45 -3.56 32.31
CA ALA A 94 1.90 -2.58 33.27
C ALA A 94 0.92 -3.25 34.25
N ALA A 95 0.05 -4.14 33.77
CA ALA A 95 -0.84 -4.92 34.63
C ALA A 95 -0.04 -5.82 35.59
N GLY A 96 1.03 -6.47 35.10
CA GLY A 96 1.96 -7.25 35.91
C GLY A 96 2.64 -6.42 37.01
N ALA A 97 3.13 -5.22 36.67
CA ALA A 97 3.72 -4.30 37.64
C ALA A 97 2.72 -3.89 38.74
N LEU A 98 1.45 -3.67 38.40
CA LEU A 98 0.40 -3.42 39.40
C LEU A 98 0.17 -4.63 40.31
N ALA A 99 0.15 -5.85 39.73
CA ALA A 99 -0.10 -7.09 40.46
C ALA A 99 1.02 -7.47 41.44
N THR A 100 2.25 -7.02 41.19
CA THR A 100 3.43 -7.37 42.02
C THR A 100 3.76 -6.32 43.07
N ARG A 101 2.85 -5.38 43.37
CA ARG A 101 3.02 -4.46 44.50
C ARG A 101 2.86 -5.22 45.82
N GLY A 102 3.93 -5.31 46.59
CA GLY A 102 3.95 -5.95 47.90
C GLY A 102 5.36 -6.00 48.48
N ASP A 103 5.46 -6.42 49.74
CA ASP A 103 6.73 -6.46 50.44
C ASP A 103 7.52 -7.74 50.11
N GLY A 104 8.82 -7.59 49.88
CA GLY A 104 9.74 -8.69 49.61
C GLY A 104 10.66 -8.41 48.42
N LEU A 105 11.91 -8.86 48.52
CA LEU A 105 12.95 -8.63 47.51
C LEU A 105 12.55 -9.21 46.13
N ALA A 106 11.99 -10.42 46.10
CA ALA A 106 11.53 -11.03 44.86
C ALA A 106 10.41 -10.22 44.18
N LEU A 107 9.38 -9.77 44.93
CA LEU A 107 8.31 -8.93 44.39
C LEU A 107 8.82 -7.59 43.89
N THR A 108 9.79 -7.00 44.60
CA THR A 108 10.42 -5.73 44.22
C THR A 108 11.18 -5.88 42.90
N ILE A 109 11.98 -6.94 42.73
CA ILE A 109 12.70 -7.20 41.48
C ILE A 109 11.72 -7.39 40.31
N VAL A 110 10.69 -8.21 40.50
CA VAL A 110 9.70 -8.47 39.44
C VAL A 110 8.92 -7.20 39.10
N HIS A 111 8.56 -6.38 40.08
CA HIS A 111 7.88 -5.11 39.85
C HIS A 111 8.71 -4.17 38.97
N TRP A 112 9.99 -3.97 39.30
CA TRP A 112 10.88 -3.14 38.51
C TRP A 112 11.13 -3.71 37.10
N ALA A 113 11.28 -5.02 36.97
CA ALA A 113 11.41 -5.67 35.67
C ALA A 113 10.17 -5.47 34.79
N ALA A 114 8.97 -5.68 35.34
CA ALA A 114 7.71 -5.47 34.64
C ALA A 114 7.50 -4.00 34.25
N LEU A 115 7.86 -3.06 35.13
CA LEU A 115 7.77 -1.63 34.86
C LEU A 115 8.75 -1.20 33.76
N PHE A 116 9.99 -1.68 33.80
CA PHE A 116 10.97 -1.47 32.74
C PHE A 116 10.46 -2.00 31.39
N LEU A 117 9.92 -3.23 31.39
CA LEU A 117 9.37 -3.86 30.18
C LEU A 117 8.18 -3.07 29.61
N ALA A 118 7.31 -2.55 30.48
CA ALA A 118 6.20 -1.70 30.07
C ALA A 118 6.68 -0.43 29.36
N VAL A 119 7.72 0.23 29.90
CA VAL A 119 8.32 1.42 29.29
C VAL A 119 8.96 1.10 27.94
N VAL A 120 9.75 0.03 27.85
CA VAL A 120 10.39 -0.39 26.59
C VAL A 120 9.35 -0.70 25.51
N PHE A 121 8.30 -1.45 25.85
CA PHE A 121 7.23 -1.76 24.90
C PHE A 121 6.38 -0.54 24.53
N ALA A 122 6.16 0.40 25.44
CA ALA A 122 5.49 1.67 25.13
C ALA A 122 6.32 2.48 24.12
N LEU A 123 7.63 2.60 24.32
CA LEU A 123 8.53 3.25 23.37
C LEU A 123 8.56 2.55 22.02
N ALA A 124 8.63 1.21 22.00
CA ALA A 124 8.57 0.42 20.77
C ALA A 124 7.25 0.64 20.02
N THR A 125 6.12 0.72 20.75
CA THR A 125 4.81 1.04 20.18
C THR A 125 4.84 2.39 19.48
N LEU A 126 5.34 3.43 20.16
CA LEU A 126 5.45 4.77 19.60
C LEU A 126 6.38 4.79 18.38
N PHE A 127 7.48 4.05 18.40
CA PHE A 127 8.41 3.95 17.28
C PHE A 127 7.74 3.31 16.05
N PHE A 128 7.08 2.16 16.22
CA PHE A 128 6.40 1.48 15.11
C PHE A 128 5.16 2.25 14.62
N ALA A 129 4.40 2.86 15.51
CA ALA A 129 3.29 3.74 15.16
C ALA A 129 3.77 4.99 14.41
N GLY A 130 4.88 5.58 14.87
CA GLY A 130 5.53 6.73 14.22
C GLY A 130 6.03 6.39 12.83
N LEU A 131 6.70 5.25 12.64
CA LEU A 131 7.08 4.77 11.32
C LEU A 131 5.87 4.49 10.43
N ALA A 132 4.81 3.90 10.97
CA ALA A 132 3.57 3.65 10.22
C ALA A 132 2.93 4.97 9.77
N ALA A 133 2.86 5.97 10.65
CA ALA A 133 2.33 7.30 10.34
C ALA A 133 3.22 8.05 9.35
N PHE A 134 4.54 7.99 9.53
CA PHE A 134 5.51 8.59 8.62
C PHE A 134 5.37 8.02 7.21
N HIS A 135 5.33 6.69 7.08
CA HIS A 135 5.09 6.07 5.79
C HIS A 135 3.69 6.40 5.25
N ALA A 136 2.64 6.38 6.07
CA ALA A 136 1.31 6.76 5.61
C ALA A 136 1.24 8.21 5.09
N ALA A 137 2.04 9.13 5.64
CA ALA A 137 2.11 10.53 5.23
C ALA A 137 3.06 10.79 4.04
N THR A 138 4.16 10.03 3.95
CA THR A 138 5.21 10.23 2.93
C THR A 138 5.09 9.33 1.72
N THR A 139 4.24 8.29 1.78
CA THR A 139 3.93 7.47 0.60
C THR A 139 3.23 8.38 -0.41
N PRO A 140 3.87 8.75 -1.54
CA PRO A 140 3.28 9.64 -2.51
C PRO A 140 1.99 9.01 -3.00
N ARG A 141 0.86 9.65 -2.74
CA ARG A 141 -0.38 9.30 -3.44
C ARG A 141 -0.18 9.81 -4.85
N VAL A 142 0.27 8.95 -5.75
CA VAL A 142 0.22 9.23 -7.19
C VAL A 142 -1.24 9.46 -7.52
N SER A 143 -1.67 10.71 -7.45
CA SER A 143 -3.02 11.13 -7.70
C SER A 143 -3.18 11.17 -9.21
N PHE A 144 -3.65 10.06 -9.77
CA PHE A 144 -4.25 10.00 -11.10
C PHE A 144 -5.49 10.92 -11.24
N ALA A 145 -5.86 11.66 -10.19
CA ALA A 145 -6.77 12.80 -10.29
C ALA A 145 -6.32 13.78 -11.39
N GLU A 146 -5.02 13.96 -11.59
CA GLU A 146 -4.47 14.74 -12.71
C GLU A 146 -4.71 14.04 -14.05
N SER A 147 -4.56 12.71 -14.13
CA SER A 147 -4.77 11.92 -15.36
C SER A 147 -6.22 11.90 -15.81
N TYR A 148 -7.18 11.70 -14.89
CA TYR A 148 -8.61 11.78 -15.22
C TYR A 148 -9.09 13.21 -15.52
N ALA A 149 -8.48 14.23 -14.89
CA ALA A 149 -8.75 15.63 -15.20
C ALA A 149 -8.19 16.03 -16.57
N ASN A 150 -7.03 15.48 -16.96
CA ASN A 150 -6.41 15.73 -18.25
C ASN A 150 -7.21 15.07 -19.41
N ASP A 151 -7.79 13.89 -19.18
CA ASP A 151 -8.68 13.26 -20.17
C ASP A 151 -10.00 14.02 -20.33
N GLY A 152 -10.57 14.56 -19.24
CA GLY A 152 -11.75 15.44 -19.30
C GLY A 152 -11.49 16.83 -19.89
N ALA A 153 -10.27 17.35 -19.76
CA ALA A 153 -9.84 18.61 -20.40
C ALA A 153 -9.60 18.43 -21.90
N ALA A 154 -8.99 17.32 -22.32
CA ALA A 154 -8.73 17.02 -23.74
C ALA A 154 -10.03 16.85 -24.56
N ASP A 155 -11.07 16.26 -23.97
CA ASP A 155 -12.37 16.09 -24.63
C ASP A 155 -13.18 17.40 -24.75
N SER A 156 -12.92 18.37 -23.85
CA SER A 156 -13.59 19.68 -23.85
C SER A 156 -12.94 20.72 -24.77
N ASP A 157 -11.66 20.56 -25.11
CA ASP A 157 -10.98 21.39 -26.13
C ASP A 157 -11.26 20.89 -27.56
N ALA A 158 -11.37 19.56 -27.76
CA ALA A 158 -11.78 18.98 -29.04
C ALA A 158 -13.23 19.33 -29.41
N ALA A 159 -14.13 19.43 -28.43
CA ALA A 159 -15.52 19.85 -28.63
C ALA A 159 -15.70 21.37 -28.91
N ARG A 160 -14.65 22.19 -28.71
CA ARG A 160 -14.72 23.65 -28.92
C ARG A 160 -14.05 24.12 -30.22
N SER A 161 -13.41 23.22 -30.97
CA SER A 161 -12.76 23.51 -32.26
C SER A 161 -13.61 23.10 -33.48
N GLY A 162 -14.93 23.24 -33.39
CA GLY A 162 -15.83 22.72 -34.41
C GLY A 162 -17.07 23.58 -34.63
N THR A 163 -16.95 24.91 -34.75
CA THR A 163 -17.97 25.73 -35.43
C THR A 163 -17.54 27.19 -35.64
N ALA A 164 -17.25 27.54 -36.90
CA ALA A 164 -17.27 28.85 -37.59
C ALA A 164 -16.03 28.90 -38.51
N GLY A 165 -16.09 28.84 -39.84
CA GLY A 165 -17.11 29.27 -40.78
C GLY A 165 -16.49 30.35 -41.66
N SER A 166 -16.23 30.06 -42.95
CA SER A 166 -16.22 31.09 -44.00
C SER A 166 -16.35 30.45 -45.38
N ASP A 167 -17.33 30.97 -46.11
CA ASP A 167 -17.85 30.53 -47.39
C ASP A 167 -16.93 30.70 -48.61
N THR A 168 -17.28 29.92 -49.63
CA THR A 168 -17.32 30.24 -51.09
C THR A 168 -16.07 30.20 -51.99
N ALA A 169 -16.33 29.55 -53.14
CA ALA A 169 -15.69 29.64 -54.47
C ALA A 169 -14.31 28.98 -54.62
N ASP A 170 -13.89 28.44 -55.76
CA ASP A 170 -14.45 28.00 -57.04
C ASP A 170 -13.22 27.41 -57.79
N SER A 171 -13.48 26.52 -58.75
CA SER A 171 -12.61 26.15 -59.86
C SER A 171 -11.34 25.31 -59.62
N GLY A 172 -11.36 24.10 -60.20
CA GLY A 172 -10.44 23.81 -61.30
C GLY A 172 -9.23 22.90 -61.06
N VAL A 173 -9.27 21.77 -61.76
CA VAL A 173 -8.15 21.10 -62.47
C VAL A 173 -7.34 20.03 -61.73
N ALA A 174 -7.27 18.89 -62.42
CA ALA A 174 -6.53 17.67 -62.15
C ALA A 174 -5.01 17.80 -62.37
N GLY A 175 -4.23 16.93 -61.73
CA GLY A 175 -2.83 16.68 -62.12
C GLY A 175 -1.97 16.06 -61.01
N PRO A 176 -1.30 14.91 -61.25
CA PRO A 176 -0.53 14.17 -60.25
C PRO A 176 0.99 14.46 -60.28
N ASP A 177 1.67 13.86 -59.28
CA ASP A 177 3.09 13.50 -59.20
C ASP A 177 4.17 14.55 -58.95
N THR A 178 5.26 13.99 -58.41
CA THR A 178 6.63 14.50 -58.21
C THR A 178 6.88 15.22 -56.88
N ALA A 179 7.95 14.96 -56.12
CA ALA A 179 9.13 14.12 -56.30
C ALA A 179 9.72 13.88 -54.87
N VAL A 180 10.25 12.70 -54.54
CA VAL A 180 11.69 12.35 -54.65
C VAL A 180 12.53 13.22 -53.70
N SER A 181 13.01 12.72 -52.58
CA SER A 181 14.31 12.02 -52.37
C SER A 181 14.68 12.34 -50.91
N ASP A 182 15.49 11.66 -50.12
CA ASP A 182 16.42 10.53 -50.12
C ASP A 182 16.90 10.56 -48.63
N ALA A 183 17.38 9.55 -47.93
CA ALA A 183 17.85 8.21 -48.24
C ALA A 183 18.16 7.51 -46.89
N ASP A 184 18.07 6.18 -46.91
CA ASP A 184 19.01 5.20 -46.30
C ASP A 184 19.14 5.05 -44.77
N THR A 185 18.34 4.13 -44.19
CA THR A 185 18.69 2.73 -43.76
C THR A 185 20.18 2.29 -43.91
N PRO A 186 20.79 1.30 -43.18
CA PRO A 186 20.30 0.35 -42.16
C PRO A 186 21.19 0.15 -40.89
N ALA A 187 20.62 -0.63 -39.95
CA ALA A 187 21.18 -1.64 -39.03
C ALA A 187 22.70 -1.77 -38.80
N ASP A 188 23.11 -1.90 -37.53
CA ASP A 188 23.79 -3.14 -37.10
C ASP A 188 23.70 -3.40 -35.59
N ALA A 189 23.79 -4.69 -35.26
CA ALA A 189 23.71 -5.31 -33.95
C ALA A 189 24.92 -5.03 -33.04
N ASP A 190 24.73 -5.09 -31.72
CA ASP A 190 25.67 -5.83 -30.87
C ASP A 190 25.12 -6.15 -29.47
N ALA A 191 25.30 -7.40 -29.06
CA ALA A 191 25.12 -7.87 -27.70
C ALA A 191 26.44 -7.72 -26.91
N PRO A 192 26.39 -7.77 -25.56
CA PRO A 192 27.39 -8.61 -24.88
C PRO A 192 26.76 -9.45 -23.76
N VAL A 193 26.88 -10.79 -23.84
CA VAL A 193 27.92 -11.63 -23.20
C VAL A 193 27.80 -11.69 -21.67
N THR A 194 27.29 -12.82 -21.20
CA THR A 194 27.46 -13.36 -19.85
C THR A 194 28.76 -14.16 -19.77
N ASP A 195 29.62 -13.92 -18.77
CA ASP A 195 30.37 -15.01 -18.11
C ASP A 195 30.94 -14.63 -16.72
N LYS A 196 30.78 -15.58 -15.77
CA LYS A 196 31.60 -16.02 -14.61
C LYS A 196 32.38 -15.02 -13.72
N THR A 197 32.56 -15.21 -12.40
CA THR A 197 32.85 -16.45 -11.64
C THR A 197 32.78 -16.18 -10.13
N ALA A 198 32.35 -17.17 -9.34
CA ALA A 198 32.67 -17.28 -7.91
C ALA A 198 34.14 -17.72 -7.70
N PRO A 199 34.68 -17.61 -6.47
CA PRO A 199 35.21 -18.83 -5.85
C PRO A 199 34.99 -18.94 -4.33
N THR A 200 34.63 -20.15 -3.90
CA THR A 200 35.00 -20.79 -2.60
C THR A 200 36.07 -21.84 -2.93
N PRO A 201 36.90 -22.34 -1.99
CA PRO A 201 36.50 -22.94 -0.71
C PRO A 201 37.01 -22.23 0.55
#